data_AF-A0A7S2S7V7-F1
#
_entry.id   AF-A0A7S2S7V7-F1
#
_cell.length_a   1.000
_cell.length_b   1.000
_cell.length_c   1.000
_cell.angle_alpha   90.00
_cell.angle_beta   90.00
_cell.angle_gamma   90.00
#
_symmetry.space_group_name_H-M   'P 1'
#
loop_
_entity.id
_entity.type
_entity.pdbx_description
1 polymer ?
#
loop_
_entity_poly.entity_id
_entity_poly.type
_entity_poly.pdbx_seq_one_letter_code
_entity_poly.pdbx_strand_id
1 'polypeptide(L)'
;IPAETPEEDEGGFFSRIVFLFKIWVIHRLINQRAHIGEERVKFRRWLQKYMAVSTVGYIIDLTNIILSGVSCVLYVWETYANELAGMFEMVDRGFCVFFGMDYILRVYLADRRIKYMRSLMAVIDLLTLIPVMFSFVEVSEDFELAIRLVRVLRVLRIVRINRFILSYMESDLNQQVTQLVTTIITACFFCAGIVQIFENAHRRWAMMSTLDFHDSVYFVVVTISTVGYGDISPASDLSRIAVTILISAALVYIPKATNQIVTMMSTKSIYARNSFRPSPHTNHVLVCGSLDVVGTRAFLMELFHEDHGNVDLHCVLLCEQAPSTGMENLLKSPPYSVNVTYLQGSPLDVADLMRASALRAKAVFLLCDKFTLDADAEDAATILRALSIKRFVLQVTGQDILTCIQLMRSENKQHFTLSHRIMKQDMARAETSEENADGGSVSGQGNTSVPNTPK
;
A
#
# COMPACT_ATOMS: atom_id res chain seq x y z
N ILE A 1 -35.98 82.03 20.27
CA ILE A 1 -34.72 81.79 19.50
C ILE A 1 -35.13 80.98 18.27
N PRO A 2 -34.70 81.36 17.05
CA PRO A 2 -35.51 81.18 15.84
C PRO A 2 -35.10 79.98 14.98
N ALA A 3 -35.80 79.82 13.84
CA ALA A 3 -35.50 78.86 12.78
C ALA A 3 -34.73 79.53 11.64
N GLU A 4 -33.81 78.77 11.00
CA GLU A 4 -33.11 78.97 9.71
C GLU A 4 -32.01 77.87 9.64
N THR A 5 -31.64 77.22 8.53
CA THR A 5 -32.19 77.02 7.16
C THR A 5 -31.52 75.74 6.58
N PRO A 6 -32.07 75.04 5.55
CA PRO A 6 -31.41 73.85 4.99
C PRO A 6 -30.39 74.20 3.90
N GLU A 7 -29.13 73.80 4.08
CA GLU A 7 -28.12 73.82 3.01
C GLU A 7 -28.16 72.52 2.17
N GLU A 8 -27.87 72.65 0.87
CA GLU A 8 -27.92 71.57 -0.12
C GLU A 8 -26.65 70.69 -0.06
N ASP A 9 -26.80 69.43 0.32
CA ASP A 9 -25.67 68.49 0.48
C ASP A 9 -25.33 67.75 -0.84
N GLU A 10 -24.70 68.47 -1.78
CA GLU A 10 -24.22 67.91 -3.06
C GLU A 10 -23.14 66.79 -2.89
N GLY A 11 -22.66 66.53 -1.68
CA GLY A 11 -21.64 65.50 -1.40
C GLY A 11 -22.08 64.05 -1.71
N GLY A 12 -23.38 63.79 -1.87
CA GLY A 12 -23.94 62.45 -2.03
C GLY A 12 -23.52 61.70 -3.31
N PHE A 13 -23.34 62.40 -4.43
CA PHE A 13 -23.10 61.74 -5.73
C PHE A 13 -21.66 61.25 -5.89
N PHE A 14 -20.68 62.10 -5.60
CA PHE A 14 -19.26 61.75 -5.69
C PHE A 14 -18.87 60.66 -4.67
N SER A 15 -19.40 60.73 -3.45
CA SER A 15 -19.20 59.72 -2.41
C SER A 15 -19.71 58.33 -2.86
N ARG A 16 -20.90 58.27 -3.47
CA ARG A 16 -21.47 57.02 -4.03
C ARG A 16 -20.65 56.45 -5.18
N ILE A 17 -20.13 57.28 -6.09
CA ILE A 17 -19.26 56.82 -7.19
C ILE A 17 -17.96 56.24 -6.65
N VAL A 18 -17.30 56.90 -5.69
CA VAL A 18 -16.06 56.41 -5.06
C VAL A 18 -16.31 55.11 -4.29
N PHE A 19 -17.46 54.97 -3.63
CA PHE A 19 -17.85 53.74 -2.93
C PHE A 19 -18.09 52.57 -3.90
N LEU A 20 -18.84 52.79 -4.99
CA LEU A 20 -19.07 51.78 -6.03
C LEU A 20 -17.76 51.41 -6.76
N PHE A 21 -16.87 52.37 -7.01
CA PHE A 21 -15.55 52.09 -7.59
C PHE A 21 -14.68 51.26 -6.64
N LYS A 22 -14.67 51.55 -5.32
CA LYS A 22 -13.99 50.72 -4.31
C LYS A 22 -14.54 49.30 -4.28
N ILE A 23 -15.88 49.12 -4.29
CA ILE A 23 -16.50 47.79 -4.36
C ILE A 23 -16.12 47.07 -5.66
N TRP A 24 -16.14 47.75 -6.80
CA TRP A 24 -15.77 47.16 -8.09
C TRP A 24 -14.29 46.79 -8.16
N VAL A 25 -13.37 47.61 -7.63
CA VAL A 25 -11.94 47.27 -7.53
C VAL A 25 -11.71 46.09 -6.60
N ILE A 26 -12.36 46.07 -5.42
CA ILE A 26 -12.27 44.94 -4.48
C ILE A 26 -12.84 43.66 -5.12
N HIS A 27 -14.00 43.74 -5.76
CA HIS A 27 -14.61 42.62 -6.48
C HIS A 27 -13.73 42.12 -7.65
N ARG A 28 -13.11 43.03 -8.41
CA ARG A 28 -12.19 42.70 -9.52
C ARG A 28 -10.88 42.08 -9.03
N LEU A 29 -10.32 42.55 -7.90
CA LEU A 29 -9.16 41.94 -7.23
C LEU A 29 -9.49 40.56 -6.63
N ILE A 30 -10.69 40.39 -6.08
CA ILE A 30 -11.21 39.09 -5.62
C ILE A 30 -11.39 38.13 -6.81
N ASN A 31 -11.97 38.58 -7.93
CA ASN A 31 -12.13 37.74 -9.12
C ASN A 31 -10.80 37.38 -9.79
N GLN A 32 -9.81 38.28 -9.81
CA GLN A 32 -8.45 37.91 -10.26
C GLN A 32 -7.78 36.92 -9.31
N ARG A 33 -7.94 37.07 -7.99
CA ARG A 33 -7.52 36.03 -7.02
C ARG A 33 -8.28 34.72 -7.21
N ALA A 34 -9.55 34.74 -7.62
CA ALA A 34 -10.36 33.55 -7.86
C ALA A 34 -9.87 32.79 -9.10
N HIS A 35 -9.64 33.45 -10.23
CA HIS A 35 -9.08 32.81 -11.42
C HIS A 35 -7.67 32.21 -11.18
N ILE A 36 -6.78 32.98 -10.54
CA ILE A 36 -5.45 32.48 -10.15
C ILE A 36 -5.57 31.33 -9.13
N GLY A 37 -6.58 31.39 -8.27
CA GLY A 37 -6.92 30.33 -7.32
C GLY A 37 -7.37 29.05 -8.01
N GLU A 38 -8.25 29.14 -8.99
CA GLU A 38 -8.71 27.99 -9.78
C GLU A 38 -7.58 27.32 -10.54
N GLU A 39 -6.74 28.08 -11.24
CA GLU A 39 -5.59 27.50 -11.95
C GLU A 39 -4.60 26.84 -10.99
N ARG A 40 -4.31 27.46 -9.84
CA ARG A 40 -3.50 26.83 -8.78
C ARG A 40 -4.14 25.56 -8.21
N VAL A 41 -5.46 25.50 -8.08
CA VAL A 41 -6.17 24.29 -7.62
C VAL A 41 -6.18 23.20 -8.70
N LYS A 42 -6.36 23.57 -9.98
CA LYS A 42 -6.26 22.67 -11.14
C LYS A 42 -4.84 22.08 -11.24
N PHE A 43 -3.81 22.93 -11.20
CA PHE A 43 -2.40 22.51 -11.19
C PHE A 43 -2.05 21.64 -9.97
N ARG A 44 -2.47 22.01 -8.75
CA ARG A 44 -2.23 21.19 -7.55
C ARG A 44 -2.86 19.79 -7.69
N ARG A 45 -4.12 19.70 -8.12
CA ARG A 45 -4.81 18.42 -8.30
C ARG A 45 -4.17 17.57 -9.40
N TRP A 46 -3.75 18.20 -10.50
CA TRP A 46 -2.98 17.53 -11.55
C TRP A 46 -1.66 16.99 -10.99
N LEU A 47 -0.88 17.80 -10.27
CA LEU A 47 0.39 17.40 -9.68
C LEU A 47 0.21 16.32 -8.60
N GLN A 48 -0.84 16.37 -7.80
CA GLN A 48 -1.23 15.36 -6.81
C GLN A 48 -1.55 14.02 -7.49
N LYS A 49 -2.35 14.03 -8.58
CA LYS A 49 -2.65 12.83 -9.36
C LYS A 49 -1.40 12.30 -10.09
N TYR A 50 -0.56 13.19 -10.62
CA TYR A 50 0.69 12.84 -11.27
C TYR A 50 1.65 12.17 -10.28
N MET A 51 1.86 12.75 -9.10
CA MET A 51 2.68 12.15 -8.04
C MET A 51 2.13 10.81 -7.54
N ALA A 52 0.80 10.62 -7.51
CA ALA A 52 0.20 9.37 -7.06
C ALA A 52 0.26 8.23 -8.10
N VAL A 53 0.32 8.55 -9.40
CA VAL A 53 0.23 7.55 -10.50
C VAL A 53 1.56 7.37 -11.25
N SER A 54 2.44 8.37 -11.25
CA SER A 54 3.72 8.31 -11.98
C SER A 54 4.81 7.56 -11.22
N THR A 55 5.71 6.96 -11.99
CA THR A 55 6.98 6.39 -11.49
C THR A 55 7.85 7.44 -10.78
N VAL A 56 7.71 8.73 -11.11
CA VAL A 56 8.44 9.83 -10.45
C VAL A 56 8.07 9.95 -8.97
N GLY A 57 6.80 9.80 -8.62
CA GLY A 57 6.37 9.80 -7.21
C GLY A 57 6.96 8.63 -6.42
N TYR A 58 6.94 7.43 -7.01
CA TYR A 58 7.58 6.24 -6.44
C TYR A 58 9.08 6.43 -6.23
N ILE A 59 9.80 6.99 -7.21
CA ILE A 59 11.23 7.28 -7.10
C ILE A 59 11.50 8.28 -5.96
N ILE A 60 10.70 9.34 -5.84
CA ILE A 60 10.84 10.34 -4.75
C ILE A 60 10.59 9.70 -3.37
N ASP A 61 9.55 8.87 -3.22
CA ASP A 61 9.29 8.17 -1.96
C ASP A 61 10.38 7.14 -1.63
N LEU A 62 10.89 6.40 -2.62
CA LEU A 62 12.01 5.48 -2.45
C LEU A 62 13.31 6.20 -2.06
N THR A 63 13.65 7.31 -2.74
CA THR A 63 14.80 8.16 -2.38
C THR A 63 14.67 8.69 -0.96
N ASN A 64 13.48 9.13 -0.55
CA ASN A 64 13.22 9.57 0.83
C ASN A 64 13.52 8.48 1.87
N ILE A 65 13.16 7.22 1.61
CA ILE A 65 13.43 6.09 2.51
C ILE A 65 14.92 5.80 2.58
N ILE A 66 15.60 5.73 1.43
CA ILE A 66 17.03 5.43 1.35
C ILE A 66 17.83 6.49 2.13
N LEU A 67 17.58 7.79 1.87
CA LEU A 67 18.23 8.88 2.59
C LEU A 67 17.87 8.88 4.09
N SER A 68 16.65 8.45 4.45
CA SER A 68 16.24 8.32 5.87
C SER A 68 17.05 7.24 6.57
N GLY A 69 17.18 6.06 5.95
CA GLY A 69 18.00 4.96 6.46
C GLY A 69 19.48 5.33 6.58
N VAL A 70 20.06 5.94 5.53
CA VAL A 70 21.45 6.42 5.55
C VAL A 70 21.66 7.43 6.68
N SER A 71 20.77 8.41 6.87
CA SER A 71 20.88 9.38 7.97
C SER A 71 20.76 8.73 9.36
N CYS A 72 19.92 7.71 9.54
CA CYS A 72 19.88 6.95 10.79
C CYS A 72 21.17 6.17 11.04
N VAL A 73 21.79 5.60 10.00
CA VAL A 73 23.11 4.95 10.10
C VAL A 73 24.19 5.96 10.45
N LEU A 74 24.20 7.15 9.82
CA LEU A 74 25.13 8.23 10.16
C LEU A 74 24.99 8.68 11.62
N TYR A 75 23.77 8.81 12.15
CA TYR A 75 23.55 9.11 13.57
C TYR A 75 24.15 8.05 14.51
N VAL A 76 23.94 6.76 14.21
CA VAL A 76 24.56 5.68 14.98
C VAL A 76 26.09 5.72 14.86
N TRP A 77 26.63 6.03 13.68
CA TRP A 77 28.07 6.12 13.43
C TRP A 77 28.73 7.33 14.13
N GLU A 78 28.08 8.49 14.11
CA GLU A 78 28.47 9.73 14.81
C GLU A 78 28.69 9.47 16.31
N THR A 79 27.95 8.51 16.87
CA THR A 79 28.03 8.12 18.28
C THR A 79 29.34 7.41 18.65
N TYR A 80 30.01 6.76 17.68
CA TYR A 80 31.30 6.08 17.89
C TYR A 80 32.50 6.89 17.37
N ALA A 81 32.36 7.55 16.22
CA ALA A 81 33.47 8.14 15.47
C ALA A 81 33.43 9.67 15.47
N ASN A 82 33.86 10.29 16.58
CA ASN A 82 33.91 11.75 16.73
C ASN A 82 34.89 12.45 15.75
N GLU A 83 35.92 11.74 15.25
CA GLU A 83 36.97 12.32 14.39
C GLU A 83 36.45 12.86 13.05
N LEU A 84 35.34 12.31 12.53
CA LEU A 84 34.74 12.69 11.25
C LEU A 84 33.45 13.53 11.41
N ALA A 85 33.15 14.00 12.62
CA ALA A 85 31.90 14.68 12.95
C ALA A 85 31.53 15.83 12.00
N GLY A 86 32.50 16.67 11.60
CA GLY A 86 32.26 17.78 10.68
C GLY A 86 31.82 17.37 9.27
N MET A 87 32.30 16.22 8.77
CA MET A 87 31.81 15.67 7.49
C MET A 87 30.39 15.13 7.61
N PHE A 88 30.08 14.42 8.70
CA PHE A 88 28.72 13.91 8.93
C PHE A 88 27.71 15.05 9.08
N GLU A 89 28.08 16.13 9.77
CA GLU A 89 27.23 17.30 9.92
C GLU A 89 26.94 17.99 8.57
N MET A 90 27.94 18.12 7.68
CA MET A 90 27.74 18.68 6.35
C MET A 90 26.76 17.83 5.50
N VAL A 91 26.85 16.50 5.60
CA VAL A 91 25.94 15.57 4.91
C VAL A 91 24.52 15.66 5.48
N ASP A 92 24.35 15.67 6.81
CA ASP A 92 23.03 15.76 7.44
C ASP A 92 22.34 17.12 7.20
N ARG A 93 23.11 18.22 7.08
CA ARG A 93 22.61 19.52 6.60
C ARG A 93 22.02 19.41 5.19
N GLY A 94 22.70 18.70 4.28
CA GLY A 94 22.19 18.39 2.94
C GLY A 94 20.88 17.58 2.96
N PHE A 95 20.83 16.52 3.78
CA PHE A 95 19.61 15.72 3.94
C PHE A 95 18.44 16.52 4.52
N CYS A 96 18.68 17.48 5.43
CA CYS A 96 17.62 18.34 5.95
C CYS A 96 17.02 19.26 4.89
N VAL A 97 17.84 19.84 3.99
CA VAL A 97 17.32 20.66 2.88
C VAL A 97 16.41 19.82 1.99
N PHE A 98 16.85 18.61 1.63
CA PHE A 98 16.04 17.67 0.84
C PHE A 98 14.72 17.30 1.54
N PHE A 99 14.76 16.88 2.80
CA PHE A 99 13.56 16.52 3.56
C PHE A 99 12.65 17.71 3.87
N GLY A 100 13.19 18.92 3.96
CA GLY A 100 12.42 20.17 4.10
C GLY A 100 11.66 20.50 2.83
N MET A 101 12.30 20.34 1.66
CA MET A 101 11.65 20.49 0.35
C MET A 101 10.53 19.46 0.15
N ASP A 102 10.77 18.19 0.49
CA ASP A 102 9.75 17.13 0.47
C ASP A 102 8.55 17.48 1.37
N TYR A 103 8.80 17.90 2.61
CA TYR A 103 7.75 18.29 3.53
C TYR A 103 6.92 19.48 3.01
N ILE A 104 7.57 20.53 2.49
CA ILE A 104 6.89 21.69 1.90
C ILE A 104 6.06 21.28 0.68
N LEU A 105 6.59 20.41 -0.19
CA LEU A 105 5.86 19.89 -1.35
C LEU A 105 4.60 19.12 -0.91
N ARG A 106 4.69 18.23 0.09
CA ARG A 106 3.52 17.48 0.59
C ARG A 106 2.50 18.39 1.28
N VAL A 107 2.93 19.39 2.07
CA VAL A 107 2.05 20.42 2.64
C VAL A 107 1.36 21.25 1.55
N TYR A 108 2.04 21.53 0.43
CA TYR A 108 1.44 22.23 -0.71
C TYR A 108 0.38 21.38 -1.42
N LEU A 109 0.65 20.08 -1.63
CA LEU A 109 -0.24 19.11 -2.28
C LEU A 109 -1.48 18.76 -1.45
N ALA A 110 -1.39 18.81 -0.12
CA ALA A 110 -2.48 18.41 0.78
C ALA A 110 -3.76 19.26 0.62
N ASP A 111 -4.91 18.60 0.45
CA ASP A 111 -6.22 19.25 0.27
C ASP A 111 -6.63 20.14 1.46
N ARG A 112 -6.27 19.74 2.68
CA ARG A 112 -6.52 20.51 3.92
C ARG A 112 -5.22 20.65 4.71
N ARG A 113 -4.40 21.64 4.33
CA ARG A 113 -3.05 21.90 4.89
C ARG A 113 -2.95 21.80 6.41
N ILE A 114 -3.83 22.49 7.16
CA ILE A 114 -3.82 22.48 8.63
C ILE A 114 -4.15 21.09 9.19
N LYS A 115 -5.06 20.34 8.56
CA LYS A 115 -5.36 18.95 8.93
C LYS A 115 -4.18 18.03 8.63
N TYR A 116 -3.48 18.26 7.52
CA TYR A 116 -2.28 17.51 7.15
C TYR A 116 -1.12 17.79 8.12
N MET A 117 -0.80 19.05 8.42
CA MET A 117 0.24 19.42 9.39
C MET A 117 -0.01 18.87 10.80
N ARG A 118 -1.28 18.66 11.18
CA ARG A 118 -1.69 18.00 12.43
C ARG A 118 -1.76 16.46 12.34
N SER A 119 -1.46 15.85 11.19
CA SER A 119 -1.37 14.40 11.07
C SER A 119 -0.08 13.87 11.69
N LEU A 120 -0.13 12.68 12.29
CA LEU A 120 1.01 12.08 13.00
C LEU A 120 2.27 12.00 12.11
N MET A 121 2.13 11.64 10.83
CA MET A 121 3.26 11.56 9.90
C MET A 121 3.87 12.93 9.59
N ALA A 122 3.05 13.97 9.42
CA ALA A 122 3.56 15.33 9.18
C ALA A 122 4.21 15.95 10.43
N VAL A 123 3.70 15.61 11.63
CA VAL A 123 4.33 15.98 12.90
C VAL A 123 5.69 15.30 13.05
N ILE A 124 5.80 14.02 12.72
CA ILE A 124 7.09 13.32 12.70
C ILE A 124 8.04 13.96 11.68
N ASP A 125 7.59 14.26 10.46
CA ASP A 125 8.44 14.93 9.48
C ASP A 125 8.99 16.26 10.01
N LEU A 126 8.14 17.11 10.58
CA LEU A 126 8.56 18.37 11.18
C LEU A 126 9.56 18.14 12.33
N LEU A 127 9.27 17.18 13.22
CA LEU A 127 10.11 16.82 14.35
C LEU A 127 11.49 16.30 13.92
N THR A 128 11.57 15.60 12.78
CA THR A 128 12.84 15.12 12.18
C THR A 128 13.67 16.20 11.48
N LEU A 129 13.13 17.41 11.27
CA LEU A 129 13.86 18.56 10.73
C LEU A 129 14.52 19.40 11.83
N ILE A 130 13.88 19.50 13.01
CA ILE A 130 14.38 20.25 14.17
C ILE A 130 15.88 20.03 14.48
N PRO A 131 16.43 18.79 14.48
CA PRO A 131 17.81 18.56 14.89
C PRO A 131 18.85 19.21 13.99
N VAL A 132 18.50 19.38 12.72
CA VAL A 132 19.39 19.98 11.74
C VAL A 132 19.14 21.48 11.64
N MET A 133 17.92 21.97 11.93
CA MET A 133 17.68 23.40 12.14
C MET A 133 18.54 23.97 13.27
N PHE A 134 18.72 23.23 14.37
CA PHE A 134 19.67 23.61 15.43
C PHE A 134 21.14 23.54 15.00
N SER A 135 21.51 22.74 13.99
CA SER A 135 22.88 22.70 13.45
C SER A 135 23.24 23.88 12.52
N PHE A 136 22.25 24.69 12.12
CA PHE A 136 22.48 25.94 11.37
C PHE A 136 22.73 27.15 12.28
N VAL A 137 22.58 27.00 13.60
CA VAL A 137 22.73 28.07 14.58
C VAL A 137 23.93 27.73 15.47
N GLU A 138 24.81 28.69 15.71
CA GLU A 138 25.83 28.56 16.76
C GLU A 138 25.12 28.68 18.11
N VAL A 139 25.02 27.56 18.82
CA VAL A 139 24.39 27.47 20.14
C VAL A 139 25.46 27.43 21.21
N SER A 140 25.24 28.10 22.35
CA SER A 140 26.19 28.10 23.47
C SER A 140 26.37 26.71 24.09
N GLU A 141 27.53 26.49 24.71
CA GLU A 141 27.91 25.22 25.33
C GLU A 141 26.91 24.73 26.39
N ASP A 142 26.21 25.66 27.06
CA ASP A 142 25.17 25.38 28.07
C ASP A 142 24.05 24.46 27.56
N PHE A 143 23.79 24.45 26.24
CA PHE A 143 22.73 23.65 25.63
C PHE A 143 23.23 22.35 24.98
N GLU A 144 24.50 21.94 25.17
CA GLU A 144 25.06 20.75 24.52
C GLU A 144 24.19 19.49 24.70
N LEU A 145 23.70 19.25 25.92
CA LEU A 145 22.83 18.12 26.23
C LEU A 145 21.47 18.22 25.51
N ALA A 146 20.90 19.42 25.38
CA ALA A 146 19.66 19.63 24.66
C ALA A 146 19.85 19.36 23.15
N ILE A 147 20.95 19.84 22.56
CA ILE A 147 21.29 19.57 21.15
C ILE A 147 21.42 18.06 20.91
N ARG A 148 22.15 17.35 21.79
CA ARG A 148 22.30 15.88 21.72
C ARG A 148 20.94 15.18 21.80
N LEU A 149 20.05 15.54 22.74
CA LEU A 149 18.70 14.97 22.83
C LEU A 149 17.88 15.20 21.57
N VAL A 150 17.96 16.40 20.99
CA VAL A 150 17.27 16.71 19.73
C VAL A 150 17.83 15.83 18.59
N ARG A 151 19.13 15.51 18.54
CA ARG A 151 19.70 14.57 17.52
C ARG A 151 19.01 13.19 17.53
N VAL A 152 18.51 12.69 18.66
CA VAL A 152 17.77 11.41 18.72
C VAL A 152 16.50 11.42 17.86
N LEU A 153 15.89 12.58 17.63
CA LEU A 153 14.72 12.71 16.75
C LEU A 153 15.04 12.30 15.29
N ARG A 154 16.31 12.22 14.88
CA ARG A 154 16.72 11.66 13.59
C ARG A 154 16.28 10.19 13.43
N VAL A 155 16.20 9.40 14.51
CA VAL A 155 15.71 8.01 14.49
C VAL A 155 14.26 7.93 14.02
N LEU A 156 13.43 8.94 14.29
CA LEU A 156 12.03 8.97 13.86
C LEU A 156 11.88 9.04 12.32
N ARG A 157 12.96 9.30 11.57
CA ARG A 157 12.99 9.19 10.11
C ARG A 157 12.67 7.77 9.62
N ILE A 158 12.93 6.73 10.42
CA ILE A 158 12.54 5.34 10.12
C ILE A 158 11.03 5.23 9.87
N VAL A 159 10.19 5.95 10.63
CA VAL A 159 8.73 5.91 10.50
C VAL A 159 8.24 6.37 9.11
N ARG A 160 9.06 7.11 8.35
CA ARG A 160 8.71 7.55 6.99
C ARG A 160 8.41 6.37 6.04
N ILE A 161 8.99 5.18 6.27
CA ILE A 161 8.69 3.96 5.50
C ILE A 161 7.21 3.56 5.59
N ASN A 162 6.50 3.92 6.67
CA ASN A 162 5.06 3.63 6.81
C ASN A 162 4.22 4.31 5.73
N ARG A 163 4.68 5.43 5.14
CA ARG A 163 4.00 6.05 3.99
C ARG A 163 4.10 5.19 2.73
N PHE A 164 5.30 4.71 2.43
CA PHE A 164 5.53 3.81 1.29
C PHE A 164 4.78 2.48 1.45
N ILE A 165 4.75 1.93 2.67
CA ILE A 165 3.94 0.76 3.02
C ILE A 165 2.45 0.99 2.70
N LEU A 166 1.89 2.14 3.12
CA LEU A 166 0.49 2.49 2.86
C LEU A 166 0.19 2.77 1.38
N SER A 167 1.17 3.19 0.60
CA SER A 167 0.99 3.58 -0.81
C SER A 167 1.27 2.47 -1.83
N TYR A 168 2.13 1.49 -1.51
CA TYR A 168 2.66 0.53 -2.48
C TYR A 168 2.50 -0.95 -2.11
N MET A 169 2.01 -1.29 -0.92
CA MET A 169 1.80 -2.69 -0.53
C MET A 169 0.32 -3.06 -0.56
N GLU A 170 -0.05 -3.98 -1.45
CA GLU A 170 -1.46 -4.34 -1.73
C GLU A 170 -2.16 -5.11 -0.59
N SER A 171 -1.40 -5.86 0.21
CA SER A 171 -1.95 -6.68 1.30
C SER A 171 -2.05 -5.86 2.59
N ASP A 172 -3.28 -5.53 3.01
CA ASP A 172 -3.58 -4.88 4.30
C ASP A 172 -2.90 -5.58 5.49
N LEU A 173 -2.85 -6.92 5.47
CA LEU A 173 -2.20 -7.72 6.51
C LEU A 173 -0.69 -7.46 6.52
N ASN A 174 -0.06 -7.42 5.34
CA ASN A 174 1.38 -7.14 5.26
C ASN A 174 1.65 -5.70 5.68
N GLN A 175 0.78 -4.74 5.33
CA GLN A 175 0.88 -3.37 5.82
C GLN A 175 0.89 -3.30 7.34
N GLN A 176 -0.07 -3.96 8.01
CA GLN A 176 -0.17 -3.94 9.48
C GLN A 176 1.01 -4.64 10.16
N VAL A 177 1.46 -5.79 9.63
CA VAL A 177 2.64 -6.49 10.14
C VAL A 177 3.89 -5.63 10.01
N THR A 178 4.15 -5.05 8.83
CA THR A 178 5.34 -4.22 8.61
C THR A 178 5.28 -2.92 9.43
N GLN A 179 4.11 -2.27 9.54
CA GLN A 179 3.93 -1.09 10.40
C GLN A 179 4.20 -1.41 11.88
N LEU A 180 3.76 -2.57 12.38
CA LEU A 180 4.05 -3.00 13.75
C LEU A 180 5.56 -3.19 13.97
N VAL A 181 6.23 -3.94 13.08
CA VAL A 181 7.68 -4.18 13.16
C VAL A 181 8.46 -2.85 13.10
N THR A 182 8.14 -1.98 12.14
CA THR A 182 8.75 -0.64 12.01
C THR A 182 8.53 0.22 13.26
N THR A 183 7.34 0.18 13.85
CA THR A 183 7.01 0.96 15.06
C THR A 183 7.78 0.46 16.27
N ILE A 184 7.90 -0.86 16.46
CA ILE A 184 8.73 -1.46 17.52
C ILE A 184 10.20 -1.08 17.34
N ILE A 185 10.78 -1.27 16.14
CA ILE A 185 12.18 -0.91 15.87
C ILE A 185 12.43 0.58 16.15
N THR A 186 11.55 1.46 15.68
CA THR A 186 11.68 2.90 15.94
C THR A 186 11.64 3.20 17.44
N ALA A 187 10.69 2.62 18.19
CA ALA A 187 10.56 2.83 19.63
C ALA A 187 11.80 2.33 20.39
N CYS A 188 12.35 1.17 20.01
CA CYS A 188 13.59 0.63 20.57
C CYS A 188 14.77 1.58 20.37
N PHE A 189 15.07 1.97 19.12
CA PHE A 189 16.20 2.85 18.81
C PHE A 189 16.02 4.27 19.38
N PHE A 190 14.79 4.78 19.42
CA PHE A 190 14.49 6.10 19.98
C PHE A 190 14.71 6.13 21.50
N CYS A 191 14.23 5.11 22.23
CA CYS A 191 14.51 5.02 23.65
C CYS A 191 15.99 4.72 23.94
N ALA A 192 16.64 3.87 23.12
CA ALA A 192 18.07 3.60 23.26
C ALA A 192 18.92 4.88 23.16
N GLY A 193 18.63 5.77 22.18
CA GLY A 193 19.30 7.07 22.07
C GLY A 193 19.05 8.00 23.27
N ILE A 194 17.83 7.99 23.83
CA ILE A 194 17.51 8.76 25.05
C ILE A 194 18.27 8.21 26.26
N VAL A 195 18.23 6.89 26.47
CA VAL A 195 18.93 6.21 27.56
C VAL A 195 20.43 6.49 27.46
N GLN A 196 21.01 6.29 26.27
CA GLN A 196 22.45 6.48 26.07
C GLN A 196 22.89 7.92 26.41
N ILE A 197 22.14 8.94 26.01
CA ILE A 197 22.50 10.35 26.29
C ILE A 197 22.39 10.66 27.79
N PHE A 198 21.31 10.26 28.46
CA PHE A 198 21.13 10.52 29.88
C PHE A 198 22.07 9.69 30.76
N GLU A 199 22.35 8.45 30.39
CA GLU A 199 23.36 7.63 31.06
C GLU A 199 24.76 8.20 30.83
N ASN A 200 25.15 8.56 29.60
CA ASN A 200 26.48 9.14 29.36
C ASN A 200 26.68 10.51 30.02
N ALA A 201 25.62 11.32 30.18
CA ALA A 201 25.68 12.53 30.99
C ALA A 201 25.93 12.21 32.48
N HIS A 202 25.18 11.26 33.05
CA HIS A 202 25.34 10.85 34.46
C HIS A 202 26.69 10.15 34.73
N ARG A 203 27.09 9.21 33.86
CA ARG A 203 28.36 8.48 33.94
C ARG A 203 29.57 9.39 33.81
N ARG A 204 29.51 10.42 32.96
CA ARG A 204 30.57 11.45 32.85
C ARG A 204 30.70 12.26 34.14
N TRP A 205 29.60 12.60 34.80
CA TRP A 205 29.62 13.24 36.12
C TRP A 205 30.17 12.30 37.21
N ALA A 206 29.82 11.02 37.16
CA ALA A 206 30.29 9.98 38.08
C ALA A 206 31.68 9.39 37.72
N MET A 207 32.39 9.95 36.72
CA MET A 207 33.71 9.50 36.25
C MET A 207 33.79 8.01 35.85
N MET A 208 32.69 7.45 35.32
CA MET A 208 32.58 6.05 34.86
C MET A 208 32.69 5.94 33.33
N SER A 209 33.03 4.75 32.82
CA SER A 209 33.05 4.45 31.38
C SER A 209 31.70 4.72 30.71
N THR A 210 31.75 5.27 29.50
CA THR A 210 30.57 5.53 28.67
C THR A 210 29.86 4.23 28.30
N LEU A 211 28.54 4.33 28.10
CA LEU A 211 27.69 3.31 27.55
C LEU A 211 27.62 3.47 26.03
N ASP A 212 27.89 2.39 25.31
CA ASP A 212 27.84 2.38 23.86
C ASP A 212 26.38 2.32 23.35
N PHE A 213 26.17 2.69 22.09
CA PHE A 213 24.84 2.72 21.52
C PHE A 213 24.24 1.30 21.40
N HIS A 214 25.07 0.30 21.05
CA HIS A 214 24.62 -1.08 20.92
C HIS A 214 24.18 -1.68 22.26
N ASP A 215 24.92 -1.42 23.34
CA ASP A 215 24.51 -1.78 24.72
C ASP A 215 23.17 -1.16 25.10
N SER A 216 22.95 0.10 24.72
CA SER A 216 21.70 0.81 24.97
C SER A 216 20.53 0.20 24.20
N VAL A 217 20.75 -0.25 22.95
CA VAL A 217 19.75 -0.99 22.16
C VAL A 217 19.48 -2.37 22.76
N TYR A 218 20.52 -3.11 23.14
CA TYR A 218 20.41 -4.41 23.80
C TYR A 218 19.56 -4.31 25.08
N PHE A 219 19.90 -3.37 25.97
CA PHE A 219 19.14 -3.10 27.19
C PHE A 219 17.66 -2.82 26.91
N VAL A 220 17.34 -1.95 25.94
CA VAL A 220 15.96 -1.63 25.59
C VAL A 220 15.20 -2.83 25.01
N VAL A 221 15.84 -3.65 24.17
CA VAL A 221 15.23 -4.87 23.60
C VAL A 221 14.97 -5.92 24.68
N VAL A 222 15.93 -6.17 25.58
CA VAL A 222 15.78 -7.07 26.76
C VAL A 222 14.67 -6.58 27.71
N THR A 223 14.49 -5.26 27.80
CA THR A 223 13.45 -4.64 28.64
C THR A 223 12.05 -4.73 28.00
N ILE A 224 11.90 -4.38 26.72
CA ILE A 224 10.61 -4.48 26.00
C ILE A 224 10.15 -5.94 25.86
N SER A 225 11.07 -6.88 25.68
CA SER A 225 10.77 -8.32 25.64
C SER A 225 10.43 -8.92 27.00
N THR A 226 10.40 -8.11 28.08
CA THR A 226 10.11 -8.53 29.46
C THR A 226 11.07 -9.57 30.05
N VAL A 227 12.26 -9.72 29.45
CA VAL A 227 13.30 -10.66 29.92
C VAL A 227 14.06 -10.08 31.11
N GLY A 228 14.53 -8.83 31.01
CA GLY A 228 15.10 -8.07 32.13
C GLY A 228 16.28 -8.74 32.84
N TYR A 229 17.36 -9.11 32.13
CA TYR A 229 18.54 -9.77 32.72
C TYR A 229 19.19 -9.01 33.90
N GLY A 230 19.09 -7.67 33.93
CA GLY A 230 19.61 -6.84 35.03
C GLY A 230 21.13 -6.61 35.00
N ASP A 231 21.79 -7.06 33.94
CA ASP A 231 23.21 -6.83 33.62
C ASP A 231 23.50 -5.35 33.28
N ILE A 232 22.61 -4.71 32.54
CA ILE A 232 22.59 -3.27 32.30
C ILE A 232 21.34 -2.69 32.94
N SER A 233 21.49 -1.63 33.74
CA SER A 233 20.37 -0.88 34.32
C SER A 233 20.65 0.63 34.32
N PRO A 234 19.61 1.47 34.13
CA PRO A 234 19.76 2.91 34.12
C PRO A 234 20.03 3.47 35.52
N ALA A 235 21.13 4.21 35.65
CA ALA A 235 21.49 4.93 36.87
C ALA A 235 20.79 6.30 36.97
N SER A 236 20.54 6.95 35.82
CA SER A 236 19.92 8.27 35.75
C SER A 236 18.39 8.23 35.96
N ASP A 237 17.84 9.20 36.69
CA ASP A 237 16.39 9.25 36.91
C ASP A 237 15.62 9.61 35.63
N LEU A 238 16.24 10.35 34.71
CA LEU A 238 15.62 10.71 33.43
C LEU A 238 15.53 9.52 32.46
N SER A 239 16.56 8.66 32.43
CA SER A 239 16.51 7.40 31.65
C SER A 239 15.51 6.42 32.26
N ARG A 240 15.44 6.30 33.60
CA ARG A 240 14.41 5.51 34.31
C ARG A 240 12.99 5.95 33.95
N ILE A 241 12.71 7.25 33.94
CA ILE A 241 11.40 7.79 33.53
C ILE A 241 11.11 7.44 32.06
N ALA A 242 12.07 7.65 31.16
CA ALA A 242 11.90 7.34 29.73
C ALA A 242 11.61 5.84 29.48
N VAL A 243 12.34 4.96 30.16
CA VAL A 243 12.13 3.50 30.09
C VAL A 243 10.78 3.09 30.69
N THR A 244 10.37 3.71 31.80
CA THR A 244 9.05 3.44 32.42
C THR A 244 7.89 3.80 31.49
N ILE A 245 8.00 4.96 30.80
CA ILE A 245 7.02 5.38 29.78
C ILE A 245 7.02 4.40 28.60
N LEU A 246 8.21 3.99 28.12
CA LEU A 246 8.36 3.02 27.02
C LEU A 246 7.69 1.68 27.34
N ILE A 247 7.97 1.08 28.51
CA ILE A 247 7.38 -0.19 28.95
C ILE A 247 5.86 -0.05 29.00
N SER A 248 5.35 1.02 29.61
CA SER A 248 3.91 1.29 29.73
C SER A 248 3.23 1.40 28.36
N ALA A 249 3.87 2.09 27.40
CA ALA A 249 3.37 2.20 26.03
C ALA A 249 3.44 0.88 25.26
N ALA A 250 4.53 0.12 25.40
CA ALA A 250 4.72 -1.18 24.75
C ALA A 250 3.69 -2.22 25.21
N LEU A 251 3.43 -2.31 26.52
CA LEU A 251 2.45 -3.21 27.11
C LEU A 251 1.01 -2.95 26.64
N VAL A 252 0.67 -1.70 26.28
CA VAL A 252 -0.65 -1.35 25.73
C VAL A 252 -0.70 -1.51 24.21
N TYR A 253 0.35 -1.09 23.50
CA TYR A 253 0.35 -1.04 22.03
C TYR A 253 0.58 -2.41 21.38
N ILE A 254 1.58 -3.18 21.84
CA ILE A 254 1.98 -4.43 21.19
C ILE A 254 0.84 -5.48 21.22
N PRO A 255 0.19 -5.77 22.37
CA PRO A 255 -0.91 -6.75 22.39
C PRO A 255 -2.10 -6.31 21.53
N LYS A 256 -2.41 -5.01 21.50
CA LYS A 256 -3.49 -4.45 20.67
C LYS A 256 -3.20 -4.65 19.18
N ALA A 257 -2.00 -4.30 18.73
CA ALA A 257 -1.60 -4.45 17.33
C ALA A 257 -1.55 -5.93 16.92
N THR A 258 -0.99 -6.80 17.76
CA THR A 258 -0.98 -8.25 17.53
C THR A 258 -2.39 -8.81 17.42
N ASN A 259 -3.32 -8.40 18.30
CA ASN A 259 -4.71 -8.86 18.25
C ASN A 259 -5.44 -8.36 16.98
N GLN A 260 -5.15 -7.14 16.51
CA GLN A 260 -5.65 -6.65 15.22
C GLN A 260 -5.14 -7.50 14.04
N ILE A 261 -3.86 -7.87 14.03
CA ILE A 261 -3.29 -8.75 12.99
C ILE A 261 -3.89 -10.15 13.08
N VAL A 262 -4.06 -10.72 14.28
CA VAL A 262 -4.75 -12.02 14.49
C VAL A 262 -6.20 -11.96 13.99
N THR A 263 -6.91 -10.86 14.28
CA THR A 263 -8.28 -10.64 13.79
C THR A 263 -8.32 -10.54 12.26
N MET A 264 -7.37 -9.88 11.62
CA MET A 264 -7.28 -9.83 10.15
C MET A 264 -6.91 -11.20 9.55
N MET A 265 -6.06 -11.98 10.21
CA MET A 265 -5.75 -13.37 9.83
C MET A 265 -6.95 -14.31 9.95
N SER A 266 -7.79 -14.14 10.98
CA SER A 266 -8.99 -14.97 11.17
C SER A 266 -10.19 -14.52 10.34
N THR A 267 -10.31 -13.23 10.04
CA THR A 267 -11.37 -12.68 9.17
C THR A 267 -11.23 -13.20 7.73
N LYS A 268 -10.01 -13.43 7.25
CA LYS A 268 -9.78 -14.20 6.02
C LYS A 268 -9.98 -15.70 6.30
N SER A 269 -11.20 -16.16 6.03
CA SER A 269 -11.61 -17.56 5.83
C SER A 269 -10.46 -18.43 5.33
N ILE A 270 -10.30 -19.64 5.89
CA ILE A 270 -9.22 -20.58 5.52
C ILE A 270 -9.24 -20.84 4.00
N TYR A 271 -10.44 -20.95 3.42
CA TYR A 271 -10.66 -21.14 1.98
C TYR A 271 -10.28 -19.92 1.14
N ALA A 272 -10.33 -18.70 1.70
CA ALA A 272 -9.88 -17.47 1.03
C ALA A 272 -8.35 -17.29 1.08
N ARG A 273 -7.66 -18.02 1.96
CA ARG A 273 -6.19 -18.06 2.04
C ARG A 273 -5.58 -19.24 1.27
N ASN A 274 -6.37 -20.26 0.98
CA ASN A 274 -5.92 -21.45 0.27
C ASN A 274 -5.61 -21.17 -1.21
N SER A 275 -4.74 -21.98 -1.82
CA SER A 275 -4.38 -21.94 -3.25
C SER A 275 -4.11 -23.35 -3.75
N PHE A 276 -4.67 -23.74 -4.88
CA PHE A 276 -4.42 -25.04 -5.49
C PHE A 276 -3.14 -25.00 -6.32
N ARG A 277 -2.21 -25.94 -6.05
CA ARG A 277 -0.93 -26.08 -6.75
C ARG A 277 -0.88 -27.44 -7.47
N PRO A 278 -1.12 -27.51 -8.79
CA PRO A 278 -1.11 -28.77 -9.53
C PRO A 278 0.30 -29.34 -9.66
N SER A 279 0.46 -30.61 -9.26
CA SER A 279 1.67 -31.39 -9.54
C SER A 279 1.83 -31.65 -11.05
N PRO A 280 3.00 -32.10 -11.54
CA PRO A 280 3.21 -32.33 -12.98
C PRO A 280 2.31 -33.43 -13.56
N HIS A 281 2.04 -34.48 -12.78
CA HIS A 281 1.29 -35.68 -13.21
C HIS A 281 -0.21 -35.63 -12.88
N THR A 282 -0.62 -34.77 -11.94
CA THR A 282 -2.02 -34.62 -11.53
C THR A 282 -2.77 -33.72 -12.50
N ASN A 283 -3.95 -34.14 -12.93
CA ASN A 283 -4.86 -33.32 -13.71
C ASN A 283 -5.88 -32.66 -12.78
N HIS A 284 -6.42 -31.50 -13.16
CA HIS A 284 -7.54 -30.92 -12.44
C HIS A 284 -8.61 -30.32 -13.34
N VAL A 285 -9.82 -30.27 -12.82
CA VAL A 285 -10.95 -29.51 -13.36
C VAL A 285 -11.30 -28.38 -12.39
N LEU A 286 -11.77 -27.28 -12.93
CA LEU A 286 -12.25 -26.12 -12.17
C LEU A 286 -13.78 -26.10 -12.22
N VAL A 287 -14.43 -25.88 -11.09
CA VAL A 287 -15.90 -25.74 -10.99
C VAL A 287 -16.21 -24.41 -10.31
N CYS A 288 -17.02 -23.57 -10.95
CA CYS A 288 -17.45 -22.30 -10.38
C CYS A 288 -18.97 -22.08 -10.58
N GLY A 289 -19.47 -20.94 -10.08
CA GLY A 289 -20.88 -20.58 -10.14
C GLY A 289 -21.57 -20.80 -8.80
N SER A 290 -22.86 -21.14 -8.81
CA SER A 290 -23.58 -21.44 -7.57
C SER A 290 -23.28 -22.87 -7.13
N LEU A 291 -22.55 -23.02 -6.01
CA LEU A 291 -22.13 -24.31 -5.47
C LEU A 291 -22.97 -24.69 -4.25
N ASP A 292 -24.16 -25.25 -4.49
CA ASP A 292 -25.01 -25.81 -3.45
C ASP A 292 -24.51 -27.20 -3.00
N VAL A 293 -24.90 -27.65 -1.81
CA VAL A 293 -24.43 -28.95 -1.28
C VAL A 293 -24.98 -30.14 -2.06
N VAL A 294 -26.19 -30.04 -2.63
CA VAL A 294 -26.86 -31.17 -3.31
C VAL A 294 -26.34 -31.31 -4.74
N GLY A 295 -26.29 -30.23 -5.51
CA GLY A 295 -25.74 -30.21 -6.86
C GLY A 295 -24.23 -30.49 -6.87
N THR A 296 -23.46 -29.90 -5.95
CA THR A 296 -22.03 -30.22 -5.82
C THR A 296 -21.81 -31.69 -5.46
N ARG A 297 -22.60 -32.26 -4.53
CA ARG A 297 -22.51 -33.70 -4.22
C ARG A 297 -22.84 -34.56 -5.43
N ALA A 298 -23.91 -34.26 -6.16
CA ALA A 298 -24.28 -35.01 -7.36
C ALA A 298 -23.18 -34.95 -8.43
N PHE A 299 -22.61 -33.77 -8.67
CA PHE A 299 -21.49 -33.57 -9.59
C PHE A 299 -20.24 -34.35 -9.16
N LEU A 300 -19.87 -34.32 -7.88
CA LEU A 300 -18.71 -35.05 -7.36
C LEU A 300 -18.90 -36.58 -7.39
N MET A 301 -20.12 -37.08 -7.13
CA MET A 301 -20.43 -38.52 -7.21
C MET A 301 -20.32 -39.05 -8.64
N GLU A 302 -20.70 -38.24 -9.64
CA GLU A 302 -20.51 -38.59 -11.05
C GLU A 302 -19.03 -38.47 -11.46
N LEU A 303 -18.37 -37.35 -11.15
CA LEU A 303 -16.98 -37.08 -11.56
C LEU A 303 -15.97 -38.11 -11.05
N PHE A 304 -16.20 -38.61 -9.83
CA PHE A 304 -15.35 -39.59 -9.13
C PHE A 304 -15.97 -41.00 -9.10
N HIS A 305 -16.91 -41.32 -9.99
CA HIS A 305 -17.43 -42.68 -10.11
C HIS A 305 -16.32 -43.66 -10.54
N GLU A 306 -16.31 -44.86 -9.94
CA GLU A 306 -15.23 -45.85 -10.14
C GLU A 306 -15.09 -46.27 -11.61
N ASP A 307 -16.21 -46.35 -12.34
CA ASP A 307 -16.27 -46.71 -13.76
C ASP A 307 -15.46 -45.77 -14.68
N HIS A 308 -15.20 -44.51 -14.27
CA HIS A 308 -14.46 -43.55 -15.07
C HIS A 308 -12.93 -43.74 -14.99
N GLY A 309 -12.41 -44.50 -14.02
CA GLY A 309 -10.98 -44.75 -13.85
C GLY A 309 -10.13 -43.50 -13.53
N ASN A 310 -10.74 -42.41 -13.07
CA ASN A 310 -10.11 -41.11 -12.81
C ASN A 310 -9.28 -41.10 -11.50
N VAL A 311 -8.16 -41.83 -11.45
CA VAL A 311 -7.32 -41.93 -10.24
C VAL A 311 -6.59 -40.61 -9.92
N ASP A 312 -6.01 -39.96 -10.94
CA ASP A 312 -5.16 -38.75 -10.79
C ASP A 312 -5.89 -37.44 -11.15
N LEU A 313 -7.17 -37.35 -10.81
CA LEU A 313 -8.00 -36.16 -11.06
C LEU A 313 -8.29 -35.40 -9.77
N HIS A 314 -8.05 -34.09 -9.78
CA HIS A 314 -8.49 -33.17 -8.73
C HIS A 314 -9.66 -32.30 -9.20
N CYS A 315 -10.53 -31.93 -8.27
CA CYS A 315 -11.63 -31.00 -8.48
C CYS A 315 -11.39 -29.73 -7.65
N VAL A 316 -11.25 -28.59 -8.31
CA VAL A 316 -11.10 -27.29 -7.64
C VAL A 316 -12.44 -26.57 -7.69
N LEU A 317 -13.04 -26.34 -6.52
CA LEU A 317 -14.28 -25.59 -6.37
C LEU A 317 -13.93 -24.12 -6.07
N LEU A 318 -14.34 -23.18 -6.92
CA LEU A 318 -14.12 -21.74 -6.74
C LEU A 318 -15.47 -21.00 -6.61
N CYS A 319 -15.72 -20.43 -5.44
CA CYS A 319 -16.97 -19.73 -5.12
C CYS A 319 -16.73 -18.49 -4.25
N GLU A 320 -17.56 -17.46 -4.42
CA GLU A 320 -17.39 -16.17 -3.74
C GLU A 320 -17.69 -16.25 -2.23
N GLN A 321 -18.58 -17.17 -1.84
CA GLN A 321 -18.99 -17.38 -0.45
C GLN A 321 -18.08 -18.41 0.25
N ALA A 322 -18.03 -18.33 1.59
CA ALA A 322 -17.42 -19.39 2.39
C ALA A 322 -18.32 -20.64 2.34
N PRO A 323 -17.75 -21.87 2.42
CA PRO A 323 -18.55 -23.08 2.38
C PRO A 323 -19.47 -23.15 3.60
N SER A 324 -20.73 -23.52 3.39
CA SER A 324 -21.67 -23.80 4.47
C SER A 324 -21.23 -25.02 5.29
N THR A 325 -21.74 -25.18 6.51
CA THR A 325 -21.44 -26.35 7.36
C THR A 325 -21.72 -27.69 6.66
N GLY A 326 -22.75 -27.75 5.81
CA GLY A 326 -23.04 -28.92 4.98
C GLY A 326 -21.98 -29.16 3.90
N MET A 327 -21.48 -28.10 3.26
CA MET A 327 -20.39 -28.18 2.29
C MET A 327 -19.08 -28.59 2.96
N GLU A 328 -18.75 -28.04 4.15
CA GLU A 328 -17.57 -28.49 4.90
C GLU A 328 -17.62 -29.98 5.24
N ASN A 329 -18.78 -30.50 5.63
CA ASN A 329 -18.95 -31.92 5.94
C ASN A 329 -18.82 -32.80 4.68
N LEU A 330 -19.27 -32.32 3.52
CA LEU A 330 -19.05 -32.98 2.23
C LEU A 330 -17.55 -33.02 1.88
N LEU A 331 -16.86 -31.89 1.99
CA LEU A 331 -15.42 -31.76 1.70
C LEU A 331 -14.55 -32.61 2.65
N LYS A 332 -14.92 -32.72 3.93
CA LYS A 332 -14.21 -33.54 4.92
C LYS A 332 -14.50 -35.04 4.78
N SER A 333 -15.44 -35.45 3.93
CA SER A 333 -15.76 -36.87 3.76
C SER A 333 -14.61 -37.64 3.08
N PRO A 334 -14.36 -38.91 3.45
CA PRO A 334 -13.23 -39.70 2.91
C PRO A 334 -13.06 -39.74 1.39
N PRO A 335 -14.11 -39.84 0.53
CA PRO A 335 -13.90 -39.89 -0.92
C PRO A 335 -13.48 -38.55 -1.54
N TYR A 336 -13.67 -37.42 -0.84
CA TYR A 336 -13.45 -36.07 -1.40
C TYR A 336 -12.32 -35.30 -0.74
N SER A 337 -11.92 -35.66 0.49
CA SER A 337 -10.97 -34.88 1.30
C SER A 337 -9.55 -34.76 0.72
N VAL A 338 -9.15 -35.67 -0.18
CA VAL A 338 -7.85 -35.63 -0.88
C VAL A 338 -7.97 -34.98 -2.26
N ASN A 339 -9.05 -35.28 -2.99
CA ASN A 339 -9.16 -34.93 -4.41
C ASN A 339 -9.91 -33.61 -4.66
N VAL A 340 -10.67 -33.10 -3.68
CA VAL A 340 -11.48 -31.88 -3.81
C VAL A 340 -10.90 -30.73 -2.99
N THR A 341 -10.57 -29.62 -3.65
CA THR A 341 -10.07 -28.40 -3.00
C THR A 341 -11.10 -27.28 -3.15
N TYR A 342 -11.59 -26.73 -2.04
CA TYR A 342 -12.45 -25.54 -2.06
C TYR A 342 -11.63 -24.27 -1.86
N LEU A 343 -11.85 -23.29 -2.74
CA LEU A 343 -11.25 -21.97 -2.75
C LEU A 343 -12.37 -20.93 -2.67
N GLN A 344 -12.28 -20.03 -1.70
CA GLN A 344 -13.15 -18.86 -1.66
C GLN A 344 -12.51 -17.75 -2.50
N GLY A 345 -13.26 -17.21 -3.46
CA GLY A 345 -12.81 -16.19 -4.41
C GLY A 345 -13.78 -16.01 -5.60
N SER A 346 -13.66 -14.93 -6.36
CA SER A 346 -14.48 -14.69 -7.55
C SER A 346 -13.75 -15.11 -8.82
N PRO A 347 -14.39 -15.83 -9.77
CA PRO A 347 -13.81 -16.08 -11.10
C PRO A 347 -13.74 -14.82 -11.98
N LEU A 348 -14.18 -13.66 -11.49
CA LEU A 348 -13.96 -12.35 -12.11
C LEU A 348 -12.57 -11.78 -11.78
N ASP A 349 -11.95 -12.22 -10.68
CA ASP A 349 -10.65 -11.72 -10.21
C ASP A 349 -9.48 -12.58 -10.69
N VAL A 350 -8.53 -11.95 -11.39
CA VAL A 350 -7.35 -12.62 -11.97
C VAL A 350 -6.51 -13.33 -10.89
N ALA A 351 -6.41 -12.73 -9.70
CA ALA A 351 -5.68 -13.33 -8.57
C ALA A 351 -6.30 -14.66 -8.11
N ASP A 352 -7.63 -14.78 -8.16
CA ASP A 352 -8.35 -15.98 -7.74
C ASP A 352 -8.32 -17.07 -8.82
N LEU A 353 -8.36 -16.69 -10.10
CA LEU A 353 -8.10 -17.61 -11.22
C LEU A 353 -6.66 -18.17 -11.19
N MET A 354 -5.68 -17.36 -10.78
CA MET A 354 -4.31 -17.82 -10.51
C MET A 354 -4.24 -18.74 -9.29
N ARG A 355 -4.92 -18.43 -8.18
CA ARG A 355 -5.02 -19.31 -7.00
C ARG A 355 -5.68 -20.66 -7.32
N ALA A 356 -6.61 -20.69 -8.26
CA ALA A 356 -7.27 -21.90 -8.76
C ALA A 356 -6.47 -22.66 -9.83
N SER A 357 -5.30 -22.13 -10.25
CA SER A 357 -4.50 -22.64 -11.36
C SER A 357 -5.33 -22.86 -12.65
N ALA A 358 -6.20 -21.91 -12.99
CA ALA A 358 -7.11 -22.01 -14.14
C ALA A 358 -6.39 -22.24 -15.47
N LEU A 359 -5.16 -21.71 -15.62
CA LEU A 359 -4.30 -21.87 -16.80
C LEU A 359 -3.91 -23.33 -17.11
N ARG A 360 -3.92 -24.22 -16.11
CA ARG A 360 -3.56 -25.65 -16.24
C ARG A 360 -4.77 -26.58 -16.12
N ALA A 361 -5.98 -26.05 -15.92
CA ALA A 361 -7.18 -26.87 -15.79
C ALA A 361 -7.55 -27.53 -17.13
N LYS A 362 -7.92 -28.81 -17.11
CA LYS A 362 -8.38 -29.52 -18.31
C LYS A 362 -9.74 -29.03 -18.82
N ALA A 363 -10.63 -28.69 -17.89
CA ALA A 363 -11.96 -28.20 -18.18
C ALA A 363 -12.46 -27.30 -17.04
N VAL A 364 -13.41 -26.43 -17.38
CA VAL A 364 -14.11 -25.53 -16.47
C VAL A 364 -15.60 -25.84 -16.52
N PHE A 365 -16.20 -26.14 -15.38
CA PHE A 365 -17.63 -26.37 -15.22
C PHE A 365 -18.27 -25.16 -14.53
N LEU A 366 -19.37 -24.65 -15.08
CA LEU A 366 -20.12 -23.56 -14.51
C LEU A 366 -21.54 -24.02 -14.18
N LEU A 367 -21.81 -24.12 -12.88
CA LEU A 367 -23.09 -24.52 -12.32
C LEU A 367 -23.94 -23.29 -12.00
N CYS A 368 -25.22 -23.32 -12.36
CA CYS A 368 -26.18 -22.26 -12.07
C CYS A 368 -27.14 -22.69 -10.95
N ASP A 369 -27.61 -21.73 -10.15
CA ASP A 369 -28.67 -21.99 -9.18
C ASP A 369 -30.00 -22.28 -9.90
N LYS A 370 -30.52 -23.50 -9.71
CA LYS A 370 -31.80 -23.94 -10.29
C LYS A 370 -33.02 -23.37 -9.58
N PHE A 371 -32.84 -22.76 -8.40
CA PHE A 371 -33.90 -22.28 -7.51
C PHE A 371 -33.93 -20.74 -7.39
N THR A 372 -33.12 -20.03 -8.20
CA THR A 372 -33.15 -18.56 -8.27
C THR A 372 -34.54 -18.03 -8.68
N LEU A 373 -34.91 -16.86 -8.13
CA LEU A 373 -36.12 -16.13 -8.52
C LEU A 373 -35.97 -15.46 -9.89
N ASP A 374 -34.74 -15.09 -10.26
CA ASP A 374 -34.42 -14.46 -11.55
C ASP A 374 -33.42 -15.33 -12.31
N ALA A 375 -33.96 -16.07 -13.29
CA ALA A 375 -33.19 -16.95 -14.16
C ALA A 375 -32.33 -16.17 -15.20
N ASP A 376 -32.74 -14.96 -15.60
CA ASP A 376 -31.98 -14.17 -16.58
C ASP A 376 -30.76 -13.52 -15.92
N ALA A 377 -30.89 -13.05 -14.68
CA ALA A 377 -29.78 -12.53 -13.91
C ALA A 377 -28.71 -13.60 -13.60
N GLU A 378 -29.11 -14.81 -13.23
CA GLU A 378 -28.17 -15.91 -12.94
C GLU A 378 -27.51 -16.45 -14.22
N ASP A 379 -28.24 -16.54 -15.34
CA ASP A 379 -27.64 -16.86 -16.65
C ASP A 379 -26.64 -15.78 -17.08
N ALA A 380 -26.99 -14.50 -16.94
CA ALA A 380 -26.09 -13.39 -17.25
C ALA A 380 -24.82 -13.41 -16.38
N ALA A 381 -24.96 -13.64 -15.07
CA ALA A 381 -23.82 -13.80 -14.16
C ALA A 381 -22.95 -15.00 -14.57
N THR A 382 -23.55 -16.14 -14.90
CA THR A 382 -22.84 -17.35 -15.33
C THR A 382 -22.11 -17.15 -16.66
N ILE A 383 -22.70 -16.42 -17.61
CA ILE A 383 -22.07 -16.01 -18.87
C ILE A 383 -20.87 -15.09 -18.62
N LEU A 384 -20.97 -14.12 -17.71
CA LEU A 384 -19.86 -13.23 -17.34
C LEU A 384 -18.70 -14.00 -16.69
N ARG A 385 -19.00 -14.93 -15.77
CA ARG A 385 -18.02 -15.84 -15.16
C ARG A 385 -17.29 -16.67 -16.25
N ALA A 386 -18.02 -17.19 -17.23
CA ALA A 386 -17.46 -17.94 -18.36
C ALA A 386 -16.52 -17.10 -19.24
N LEU A 387 -16.94 -15.89 -19.59
CA LEU A 387 -16.16 -14.98 -20.42
C LEU A 387 -14.90 -14.49 -19.69
N SER A 388 -14.97 -14.23 -18.39
CA SER A 388 -13.80 -13.88 -17.57
C SER A 388 -12.73 -14.98 -17.62
N ILE A 389 -13.11 -16.23 -17.31
CA ILE A 389 -12.18 -17.37 -17.29
C ILE A 389 -11.59 -17.60 -18.69
N LYS A 390 -12.43 -17.62 -19.73
CA LYS A 390 -11.95 -17.81 -21.11
C LYS A 390 -11.02 -16.69 -21.57
N ARG A 391 -11.36 -15.42 -21.29
CA ARG A 391 -10.49 -14.28 -21.62
C ARG A 391 -9.14 -14.40 -20.92
N PHE A 392 -9.15 -14.70 -19.62
CA PHE A 392 -7.92 -14.85 -18.84
C PHE A 392 -7.02 -15.96 -19.37
N VAL A 393 -7.57 -17.16 -19.63
CA VAL A 393 -6.77 -18.27 -20.17
C VAL A 393 -6.28 -17.97 -21.59
N LEU A 394 -7.14 -17.45 -22.47
CA LEU A 394 -6.79 -17.12 -23.85
C LEU A 394 -5.67 -16.07 -23.91
N GLN A 395 -5.76 -15.01 -23.09
CA GLN A 395 -4.76 -13.93 -23.05
C GLN A 395 -3.38 -14.40 -22.57
N VAL A 396 -3.29 -15.49 -21.79
CA VAL A 396 -2.03 -15.97 -21.21
C VAL A 396 -1.46 -17.18 -21.98
N THR A 397 -2.29 -18.03 -22.58
CA THR A 397 -1.86 -19.27 -23.24
C THR A 397 -2.04 -19.28 -24.76
N GLY A 398 -2.78 -18.32 -25.33
CA GLY A 398 -3.22 -18.34 -26.72
C GLY A 398 -4.24 -19.43 -27.04
N GLN A 399 -4.68 -20.23 -26.06
CA GLN A 399 -5.60 -21.36 -26.25
C GLN A 399 -6.93 -21.16 -25.53
N ASP A 400 -8.00 -21.66 -26.15
CA ASP A 400 -9.36 -21.60 -25.61
C ASP A 400 -9.66 -22.84 -24.76
N ILE A 401 -9.96 -22.64 -23.47
CA ILE A 401 -10.19 -23.72 -22.51
C ILE A 401 -11.56 -24.39 -22.71
N LEU A 402 -11.65 -25.70 -22.52
CA LEU A 402 -12.93 -26.42 -22.54
C LEU A 402 -13.83 -25.90 -21.38
N THR A 403 -15.00 -25.39 -21.71
CA THR A 403 -15.94 -24.82 -20.74
C THR A 403 -17.32 -25.42 -20.91
N CYS A 404 -17.81 -26.12 -19.88
CA CYS A 404 -19.16 -26.66 -19.78
C CYS A 404 -20.01 -25.68 -18.98
N ILE A 405 -21.05 -25.11 -19.59
CA ILE A 405 -21.87 -24.06 -18.99
C ILE A 405 -23.31 -24.58 -18.84
N GLN A 406 -23.83 -24.54 -17.63
CA GLN A 406 -25.25 -24.75 -17.36
C GLN A 406 -25.98 -23.40 -17.47
N LEU A 407 -27.04 -23.35 -18.27
CA LEU A 407 -27.92 -22.19 -18.41
C LEU A 407 -29.37 -22.61 -18.16
N MET A 408 -30.15 -21.74 -17.54
CA MET A 408 -31.56 -21.92 -17.22
C MET A 408 -32.43 -21.73 -18.47
N ARG A 409 -32.15 -20.72 -19.31
CA ARG A 409 -32.86 -20.48 -20.57
C ARG A 409 -31.99 -20.80 -21.79
N SER A 410 -32.57 -21.52 -22.74
CA SER A 410 -31.92 -21.87 -24.01
C SER A 410 -31.62 -20.65 -24.89
N GLU A 411 -32.38 -19.56 -24.73
CA GLU A 411 -32.20 -18.27 -25.40
C GLU A 411 -30.84 -17.63 -25.06
N ASN A 412 -30.45 -17.66 -23.77
CA ASN A 412 -29.23 -17.05 -23.26
C ASN A 412 -27.94 -17.68 -23.83
N LYS A 413 -28.04 -18.88 -24.42
CA LYS A 413 -26.97 -19.52 -25.22
C LYS A 413 -26.52 -18.64 -26.39
N GLN A 414 -27.42 -17.86 -26.99
CA GLN A 414 -27.08 -16.96 -28.08
C GLN A 414 -26.19 -15.81 -27.60
N HIS A 415 -26.50 -15.22 -26.44
CA HIS A 415 -25.69 -14.17 -25.82
C HIS A 415 -24.27 -14.65 -25.51
N PHE A 416 -24.10 -15.84 -24.92
CA PHE A 416 -22.77 -16.43 -24.74
C PHE A 416 -22.02 -16.60 -26.07
N THR A 417 -22.69 -17.16 -27.08
CA THR A 417 -22.07 -17.45 -28.38
C THR A 417 -21.63 -16.18 -29.12
N LEU A 418 -22.41 -15.10 -29.04
CA LEU A 418 -22.08 -13.81 -29.63
C LEU A 418 -20.91 -13.13 -28.89
N SER A 419 -21.01 -12.99 -27.57
CA SER A 419 -19.97 -12.37 -26.74
C SER A 419 -18.62 -13.11 -26.85
N HIS A 420 -18.65 -14.44 -26.93
CA HIS A 420 -17.44 -15.24 -27.12
C HIS A 420 -16.77 -15.01 -28.50
N ARG A 421 -17.54 -14.80 -29.57
CA ARG A 421 -16.99 -14.44 -30.89
C ARG A 421 -16.37 -13.05 -30.88
N ILE A 422 -17.06 -12.07 -30.29
CA ILE A 422 -16.58 -10.69 -30.17
C ILE A 422 -15.26 -10.66 -29.39
N MET A 423 -15.21 -11.33 -28.24
CA MET A 423 -13.99 -11.48 -27.43
C MET A 423 -12.82 -12.03 -28.26
N LYS A 424 -13.01 -13.08 -29.06
CA LYS A 424 -11.94 -13.62 -29.92
C LYS A 424 -11.51 -12.66 -31.03
N GLN A 425 -12.44 -11.92 -31.63
CA GLN A 425 -12.13 -10.92 -32.65
C GLN A 425 -11.34 -9.74 -32.07
N ASP A 426 -11.69 -9.28 -30.88
CA ASP A 426 -11.01 -8.15 -30.24
C ASP A 426 -9.61 -8.52 -29.72
N MET A 427 -9.39 -9.76 -29.23
CA MET A 427 -8.05 -10.25 -28.90
C MET A 427 -7.15 -10.36 -30.15
N ALA A 428 -7.65 -10.96 -31.24
CA ALA A 428 -6.88 -11.06 -32.49
C ALA A 428 -6.54 -9.67 -33.08
N ARG A 429 -7.42 -8.68 -32.92
CA ARG A 429 -7.13 -7.29 -33.29
C ARG A 429 -6.04 -6.67 -32.42
N ALA A 430 -6.04 -6.94 -31.11
CA ALA A 430 -5.01 -6.45 -30.21
C ALA A 430 -3.62 -7.00 -30.59
N GLU A 431 -3.51 -8.32 -30.82
CA GLU A 431 -2.28 -8.97 -31.29
C GLU A 431 -1.74 -8.32 -32.57
N THR A 432 -2.57 -8.17 -33.61
CA THR A 432 -2.15 -7.47 -34.85
C THR A 432 -1.81 -5.99 -34.65
N SER A 433 -2.30 -5.35 -33.58
CA SER A 433 -1.96 -3.94 -33.29
C SER A 433 -0.62 -3.82 -32.57
N GLU A 434 -0.27 -4.79 -31.72
CA GLU A 434 1.05 -4.87 -31.08
C GLU A 434 2.14 -5.27 -32.09
N GLU A 435 1.88 -6.25 -32.97
CA GLU A 435 2.82 -6.59 -34.05
C GLU A 435 3.10 -5.41 -35.00
N ASN A 436 2.08 -4.60 -35.34
CA ASN A 436 2.27 -3.39 -36.15
C ASN A 436 2.97 -2.25 -35.39
N ALA A 437 2.91 -2.23 -34.05
CA ALA A 437 3.62 -1.24 -33.23
C ALA A 437 5.12 -1.57 -33.15
N ASP A 438 5.48 -2.83 -32.91
CA ASP A 438 6.89 -3.26 -32.90
C ASP A 438 7.50 -3.30 -34.31
N GLY A 439 6.73 -3.75 -35.32
CA GLY A 439 7.13 -3.74 -36.73
C GLY A 439 7.38 -2.33 -37.32
N GLY A 440 6.83 -1.29 -36.68
CA GLY A 440 7.07 0.12 -37.06
C GLY A 440 8.50 0.62 -36.80
N SER A 441 9.34 -0.16 -36.11
CA SER A 441 10.68 0.27 -35.67
C SER A 441 11.84 -0.08 -36.61
N VAL A 442 11.62 -0.77 -37.74
CA VAL A 442 12.68 -1.16 -38.69
C VAL A 442 12.33 -0.80 -40.14
N SER A 443 12.40 0.50 -40.48
CA SER A 443 12.52 0.95 -41.88
C SER A 443 13.36 2.22 -41.97
N GLY A 444 14.70 2.08 -41.95
CA GLY A 444 15.56 3.26 -41.85
C GLY A 444 17.06 3.05 -41.92
N GLN A 445 17.60 2.10 -42.69
CA GLN A 445 19.03 2.12 -43.01
C GLN A 445 19.40 1.59 -44.40
N GLY A 446 19.78 2.54 -45.26
CA GLY A 446 20.92 2.46 -46.18
C GLY A 446 21.13 1.20 -47.00
N ASN A 447 20.53 1.16 -48.19
CA ASN A 447 20.99 0.28 -49.26
C ASN A 447 22.36 0.79 -49.77
N THR A 448 23.45 0.09 -49.45
CA THR A 448 24.75 0.27 -50.11
C THR A 448 25.31 -1.07 -50.57
N SER A 449 25.39 -1.21 -51.89
CA SER A 449 26.02 -2.30 -52.63
C SER A 449 27.55 -2.24 -52.57
N VAL A 450 28.24 -3.39 -52.53
CA VAL A 450 29.21 -3.87 -53.54
C VAL A 450 29.34 -5.43 -53.42
N PRO A 451 30.10 -6.22 -54.24
CA PRO A 451 29.46 -7.30 -55.01
C PRO A 451 30.00 -8.72 -54.78
N ASN A 452 29.37 -9.68 -55.48
CA ASN A 452 29.72 -11.09 -55.70
C ASN A 452 31.21 -11.48 -55.61
N THR A 453 31.48 -12.67 -55.05
CA THR A 453 32.08 -13.79 -55.83
C THR A 453 31.78 -15.14 -55.15
N PRO A 454 31.72 -16.27 -55.89
CA PRO A 454 31.07 -17.50 -55.42
C PRO A 454 32.03 -18.62 -54.99
N LYS A 455 31.52 -19.52 -54.14
CA LYS A 455 31.72 -20.97 -54.24
C LYS A 455 30.63 -21.73 -53.50
#